data_AF-A0A423PJ95-F1
#
_entry.id   AF-A0A423PJ95-F1
#
_cell.length_a   1.000
_cell.length_b   1.000
_cell.length_c   1.000
_cell.angle_alpha   90.00
_cell.angle_beta   90.00
_cell.angle_gamma   90.00
#
_symmetry.space_group_name_H-M   'P 1'
#
loop_
_entity.id
_entity.type
_entity.pdbx_description
1 polymer ?
#
loop_
_entity_poly.entity_id
_entity_poly.type
_entity_poly.pdbx_seq_one_letter_code
_entity_poly.pdbx_strand_id
1 'polypeptide(L)'
;MRTSNNLSGAFHKSGSSKTLLVNLAPDNEMLDEIRRAEAIIRRELSAILKKGLSTIMLCDEGVTPAPKYLRQGSNAYGTLIDPLRGSTNYREADSDIGMYLPLEFIKGATSTPKLGAKKLRELTAQALAQIANANGWRFKSKHCCDRIYIRDDAHIDVTSYAIPRARHQEMVALAFVESSSKMDSSTTQSDEITWFEIPETSLLATSDGWVRSDAKSINNTIENASQLFGPMFKRVVRFCKALRDWGDDAAGPTSIALTLLTAKHLDFNLCRVGRDDLALLAVLGPMADGLLGRLPAPGNEDIDVLEATDYSVRERLAASLRQRQSALRDALHDQSCEQAYDTMKAIFGIRFPDAPDEARENDVGVTNTLGLAVPGIVHTSNNRAIPLRGNAQSA
;
A
#
# COMPACT_ATOMS: atom_id res chain seq x y z
N MET A 1 22.01 5.73 32.44
CA MET A 1 20.82 5.93 31.59
C MET A 1 21.16 5.35 30.23
N ARG A 2 20.56 4.21 29.83
CA ARG A 2 20.69 3.76 28.44
C ARG A 2 19.90 4.74 27.57
N THR A 3 20.58 5.37 26.62
CA THR A 3 19.97 6.30 25.66
C THR A 3 19.06 5.50 24.73
N SER A 4 17.80 5.91 24.60
CA SER A 4 16.88 5.33 23.60
C SER A 4 17.35 5.75 22.21
N ASN A 5 17.56 4.78 21.32
CA ASN A 5 17.92 5.05 19.94
C ASN A 5 16.74 5.73 19.21
N ASN A 6 17.08 6.66 18.31
CA ASN A 6 16.12 7.26 17.40
C ASN A 6 16.43 6.81 15.98
N LEU A 7 15.70 5.78 15.53
CA LEU A 7 15.86 5.20 14.20
C LEU A 7 14.90 5.83 13.18
N SER A 8 14.01 6.73 13.59
CA SER A 8 13.01 7.33 12.71
C SER A 8 13.63 7.97 11.47
N GLY A 9 14.82 8.57 11.58
CA GLY A 9 15.53 9.13 10.44
C GLY A 9 15.99 8.10 9.41
N ALA A 10 16.27 6.86 9.82
CA ALA A 10 16.60 5.75 8.93
C ALA A 10 15.35 5.18 8.25
N PHE A 11 14.18 5.26 8.88
CA PHE A 11 12.90 4.91 8.24
C PHE A 11 12.51 5.96 7.20
N HIS A 12 12.53 7.23 7.59
CA HIS A 12 12.21 8.36 6.72
C HIS A 12 12.73 9.68 7.30
N LYS A 13 13.35 10.49 6.44
CA LYS A 13 13.77 11.86 6.74
C LYS A 13 13.64 12.68 5.46
N SER A 14 12.90 13.79 5.53
CA SER A 14 12.72 14.67 4.37
C SER A 14 14.07 15.13 3.83
N GLY A 15 14.25 15.05 2.51
CA GLY A 15 15.50 15.41 1.81
C GLY A 15 16.65 14.39 1.93
N SER A 16 16.48 13.28 2.65
CA SER A 16 17.49 12.22 2.73
C SER A 16 17.28 11.17 1.64
N SER A 17 18.35 10.81 0.92
CA SER A 17 18.37 9.68 -0.02
C SER A 17 18.70 8.34 0.65
N LYS A 18 19.15 8.34 1.91
CA LYS A 18 19.57 7.14 2.64
C LYS A 18 18.53 6.76 3.69
N THR A 19 17.37 6.28 3.23
CA THR A 19 16.27 5.84 4.13
C THR A 19 15.60 4.58 3.60
N LEU A 20 14.97 3.81 4.49
CA LEU A 20 14.16 2.66 4.11
C LEU A 20 13.04 3.08 3.15
N LEU A 21 12.36 4.21 3.39
CA LEU A 21 11.29 4.66 2.49
C LEU A 21 11.79 4.88 1.06
N VAL A 22 12.97 5.49 0.88
CA VAL A 22 13.58 5.69 -0.45
C VAL A 22 13.93 4.35 -1.08
N ASN A 23 14.52 3.43 -0.33
CA ASN A 23 14.88 2.09 -0.80
C ASN A 23 13.66 1.20 -1.10
N LEU A 24 12.47 1.57 -0.62
CA LEU A 24 11.20 0.91 -0.93
C LEU A 24 10.44 1.57 -2.07
N ALA A 25 10.87 2.72 -2.58
CA ALA A 25 10.17 3.38 -3.68
C ALA A 25 10.56 2.72 -5.01
N PRO A 26 9.59 2.31 -5.86
CA PRO A 26 9.89 1.96 -7.23
C PRO A 26 10.61 3.12 -7.93
N ASP A 27 11.56 2.80 -8.80
CA ASP A 27 12.25 3.80 -9.59
C ASP A 27 11.30 4.46 -10.62
N ASN A 28 11.72 5.62 -11.13
CA ASN A 28 10.90 6.39 -12.08
C ASN A 28 10.71 5.65 -13.41
N GLU A 29 11.68 4.84 -13.85
CA GLU A 29 11.59 4.08 -15.10
C GLU A 29 10.45 3.05 -15.02
N MET A 30 10.39 2.28 -13.93
CA MET A 30 9.32 1.34 -13.65
C MET A 30 7.96 2.03 -13.59
N LEU A 31 7.87 3.16 -12.88
CA LEU A 31 6.62 3.93 -12.80
C LEU A 31 6.19 4.47 -14.17
N ASP A 32 7.12 4.91 -15.00
CA ASP A 32 6.85 5.38 -16.36
C ASP A 32 6.39 4.25 -17.27
N GLU A 33 6.98 3.07 -17.15
CA GLU A 33 6.56 1.88 -17.88
C GLU A 33 5.18 1.37 -17.47
N ILE A 34 4.90 1.31 -16.17
CA ILE A 34 3.55 1.01 -15.68
C ILE A 34 2.56 2.00 -16.29
N ARG A 35 2.81 3.32 -16.18
CA ARG A 35 1.91 4.34 -16.73
C ARG A 35 1.71 4.22 -18.25
N ARG A 36 2.77 3.97 -19.01
CA ARG A 36 2.70 3.76 -20.47
C ARG A 36 1.88 2.51 -20.80
N ALA A 37 2.14 1.40 -20.11
CA ALA A 37 1.44 0.16 -20.35
C ALA A 37 -0.05 0.25 -19.98
N GLU A 38 -0.40 0.89 -18.86
CA GLU A 38 -1.80 1.15 -18.50
C GLU A 38 -2.51 1.99 -19.57
N ALA A 39 -1.86 3.02 -20.13
CA ALA A 39 -2.45 3.82 -21.21
C ALA A 39 -2.69 3.00 -22.49
N ILE A 40 -1.73 2.14 -22.86
CA ILE A 40 -1.87 1.24 -24.01
C ILE A 40 -3.02 0.25 -23.77
N ILE A 41 -3.02 -0.43 -22.61
CA ILE A 41 -4.06 -1.41 -22.26
C ILE A 41 -5.44 -0.76 -22.36
N ARG A 42 -5.66 0.39 -21.70
CA ARG A 42 -6.97 1.06 -21.71
C ARG A 42 -7.42 1.44 -23.12
N ARG A 43 -6.54 2.04 -23.91
CA ARG A 43 -6.84 2.47 -25.29
C ARG A 43 -7.20 1.29 -26.19
N GLU A 44 -6.31 0.29 -26.26
CA GLU A 44 -6.47 -0.85 -27.17
C GLU A 44 -7.61 -1.76 -26.72
N LEU A 45 -7.75 -2.00 -25.40
CA LEU A 45 -8.83 -2.83 -24.87
C LEU A 45 -10.19 -2.19 -25.17
N SER A 46 -10.33 -0.87 -25.02
CA SER A 46 -11.55 -0.16 -25.40
C SER A 46 -11.87 -0.33 -26.89
N ALA A 47 -10.87 -0.24 -27.75
CA ALA A 47 -11.05 -0.39 -29.20
C ALA A 47 -11.48 -1.81 -29.60
N ILE A 48 -10.85 -2.83 -29.00
CA ILE A 48 -11.16 -4.24 -29.27
C ILE A 48 -12.53 -4.59 -28.69
N LEU A 49 -12.80 -4.23 -27.43
CA LEU A 49 -14.09 -4.52 -26.78
C LEU A 49 -15.23 -3.83 -27.50
N LYS A 50 -15.08 -2.59 -27.97
CA LYS A 50 -16.13 -1.93 -28.77
C LYS A 50 -16.56 -2.76 -29.99
N LYS A 51 -15.63 -3.48 -30.63
CA LYS A 51 -15.94 -4.40 -31.75
C LYS A 51 -16.47 -5.76 -31.30
N GLY A 52 -15.92 -6.31 -30.22
CA GLY A 52 -16.32 -7.62 -29.69
C GLY A 52 -17.70 -7.60 -29.05
N LEU A 53 -17.98 -6.55 -28.27
CA LEU A 53 -19.24 -6.34 -27.57
C LEU A 53 -20.41 -6.24 -28.54
N SER A 54 -20.28 -5.56 -29.69
CA SER A 54 -21.36 -5.50 -30.68
C SER A 54 -21.78 -6.87 -31.23
N THR A 55 -20.92 -7.90 -31.11
CA THR A 55 -21.20 -9.27 -31.56
C THR A 55 -21.86 -10.12 -30.48
N ILE A 56 -21.57 -9.86 -29.20
CA ILE A 56 -22.02 -10.69 -28.07
C ILE A 56 -23.10 -10.04 -27.19
N MET A 57 -23.33 -8.74 -27.36
CA MET A 57 -24.24 -7.96 -26.51
C MET A 57 -25.63 -7.80 -27.13
N LEU A 58 -26.65 -7.69 -26.28
CA LEU A 58 -27.97 -7.19 -26.68
C LEU A 58 -27.87 -5.66 -26.76
N CYS A 59 -27.10 -5.16 -27.73
CA CYS A 59 -27.11 -3.73 -27.99
C CYS A 59 -28.46 -3.41 -28.65
N ASP A 60 -29.25 -2.53 -28.04
CA ASP A 60 -30.25 -1.77 -28.79
C ASP A 60 -29.53 -1.17 -30.02
N GLU A 61 -30.15 -1.20 -31.20
CA GLU A 61 -29.53 -0.76 -32.45
C GLU A 61 -28.85 0.62 -32.27
N GLY A 62 -27.51 0.63 -32.25
CA GLY A 62 -26.70 1.85 -32.36
C GLY A 62 -25.86 2.27 -31.14
N VAL A 63 -25.97 1.67 -29.95
CA VAL A 63 -25.16 2.11 -28.78
C VAL A 63 -24.36 0.96 -28.17
N THR A 64 -23.05 0.90 -28.45
CA THR A 64 -22.11 0.01 -27.75
C THR A 64 -21.44 0.76 -26.59
N PRO A 65 -21.50 0.27 -25.35
CA PRO A 65 -20.93 0.96 -24.20
C PRO A 65 -19.40 0.92 -24.28
N ALA A 66 -18.76 2.05 -24.01
CA ALA A 66 -17.32 2.10 -23.81
C ALA A 66 -16.97 1.70 -22.37
N PRO A 67 -15.95 0.86 -22.15
CA PRO A 67 -15.47 0.58 -20.80
C PRO A 67 -14.94 1.85 -20.14
N LYS A 68 -15.08 1.92 -18.81
CA LYS A 68 -14.44 2.92 -17.96
C LYS A 68 -13.36 2.26 -17.12
N TYR A 69 -12.33 3.00 -16.74
CA TYR A 69 -11.19 2.46 -16.03
C TYR A 69 -10.89 3.26 -14.77
N LEU A 70 -10.48 2.55 -13.73
CA LEU A 70 -10.02 3.14 -12.48
C LEU A 70 -8.79 2.38 -12.02
N ARG A 71 -7.70 3.09 -11.73
CA ARG A 71 -6.55 2.47 -11.07
C ARG A 71 -6.95 2.08 -9.65
N GLN A 72 -6.57 0.88 -9.22
CA GLN A 72 -6.86 0.32 -7.92
C GLN A 72 -5.57 -0.12 -7.21
N GLY A 73 -5.74 -0.68 -6.01
CA GLY A 73 -4.67 -1.31 -5.29
C GLY A 73 -3.54 -0.36 -4.90
N SER A 74 -2.36 -0.93 -4.66
CA SER A 74 -1.29 -0.20 -3.97
C SER A 74 -0.74 0.99 -4.75
N ASN A 75 -0.79 0.94 -6.08
CA ASN A 75 -0.40 2.07 -6.92
C ASN A 75 -1.40 3.24 -6.80
N ALA A 76 -2.71 2.95 -6.77
CA ALA A 76 -3.73 3.98 -6.54
C ALA A 76 -3.65 4.60 -5.15
N TYR A 77 -3.39 3.79 -4.11
CA TYR A 77 -3.31 4.28 -2.73
C TYR A 77 -2.00 5.00 -2.41
N GLY A 78 -1.01 4.95 -3.31
CA GLY A 78 0.32 5.46 -3.06
C GLY A 78 1.00 4.68 -1.95
N THR A 79 0.96 3.35 -2.03
CA THR A 79 1.64 2.39 -1.13
C THR A 79 2.37 1.28 -1.91
N LEU A 80 2.49 1.40 -3.24
CA LEU A 80 3.35 0.56 -4.06
C LEU A 80 4.79 0.62 -3.54
N ILE A 81 5.47 -0.52 -3.53
CA ILE A 81 6.87 -0.66 -3.12
C ILE A 81 7.66 -1.33 -4.23
N ASP A 82 8.97 -1.04 -4.30
CA ASP A 82 9.90 -1.70 -5.20
C ASP A 82 9.87 -3.22 -4.93
N PRO A 83 9.75 -4.05 -5.98
CA PRO A 83 9.76 -5.49 -5.83
C PRO A 83 11.05 -5.96 -5.17
N LEU A 84 10.94 -6.99 -4.33
CA LEU A 84 12.11 -7.64 -3.76
C LEU A 84 12.72 -8.58 -4.81
N ARG A 85 13.62 -8.04 -5.64
CA ARG A 85 14.34 -8.82 -6.67
C ARG A 85 15.06 -10.01 -6.02
N GLY A 86 14.89 -11.19 -6.62
CA GLY A 86 15.39 -12.47 -6.06
C GLY A 86 14.39 -13.19 -5.14
N SER A 87 13.31 -12.54 -4.69
CA SER A 87 12.22 -13.21 -3.99
C SER A 87 11.42 -14.11 -4.95
N THR A 88 10.98 -15.27 -4.47
CA THR A 88 10.09 -16.14 -5.26
C THR A 88 8.70 -15.54 -5.44
N ASN A 89 8.17 -14.88 -4.41
CA ASN A 89 6.76 -14.44 -4.34
C ASN A 89 6.56 -12.93 -4.56
N TYR A 90 7.61 -12.11 -4.35
CA TYR A 90 7.51 -10.65 -4.32
C TYR A 90 8.46 -9.94 -5.28
N ARG A 91 8.88 -10.63 -6.34
CA ARG A 91 9.80 -10.12 -7.38
C ARG A 91 9.16 -9.16 -8.40
N GLU A 92 7.86 -8.96 -8.35
CA GLU A 92 7.14 -8.14 -9.33
C GLU A 92 6.36 -7.02 -8.64
N ALA A 93 6.50 -5.78 -9.15
CA ALA A 93 5.59 -4.68 -8.85
C ALA A 93 4.20 -5.01 -9.40
N ASP A 94 3.17 -4.65 -8.62
CA ASP A 94 1.77 -4.98 -8.90
C ASP A 94 0.94 -3.70 -9.04
N SER A 95 0.44 -3.46 -10.26
CA SER A 95 -0.50 -2.38 -10.54
C SER A 95 -1.86 -2.96 -10.94
N ASP A 96 -2.93 -2.46 -10.34
CA ASP A 96 -4.28 -2.93 -10.59
C ASP A 96 -5.08 -1.89 -11.39
N ILE A 97 -5.81 -2.33 -12.41
CA ILE A 97 -6.82 -1.53 -13.11
C ILE A 97 -8.16 -2.24 -13.05
N GLY A 98 -9.17 -1.57 -12.51
CA GLY A 98 -10.57 -1.97 -12.66
C GLY A 98 -11.14 -1.47 -13.98
N MET A 99 -11.68 -2.37 -14.80
CA MET A 99 -12.48 -2.06 -15.99
C MET A 99 -13.97 -2.22 -15.67
N TYR A 100 -14.77 -1.19 -15.91
CA TYR A 100 -16.19 -1.14 -15.56
C TYR A 100 -17.05 -1.07 -16.81
N LEU A 101 -17.99 -2.00 -16.93
CA LEU A 101 -18.96 -2.07 -18.02
C LEU A 101 -20.39 -2.24 -17.49
N PRO A 102 -21.39 -1.70 -18.18
CA PRO A 102 -22.80 -1.87 -17.80
C PRO A 102 -23.28 -3.32 -18.01
N LEU A 103 -23.95 -3.88 -16.99
CA LEU A 103 -24.44 -5.28 -16.91
C LEU A 103 -25.43 -5.66 -18.01
N GLU A 104 -26.27 -4.69 -18.38
CA GLU A 104 -27.44 -4.86 -19.24
C GLU A 104 -27.09 -5.29 -20.65
N PHE A 105 -25.82 -5.13 -21.02
CA PHE A 105 -25.38 -5.46 -22.36
C PHE A 105 -24.97 -6.94 -22.49
N ILE A 106 -24.71 -7.68 -21.42
CA ILE A 106 -24.25 -9.07 -21.55
C ILE A 106 -25.47 -9.98 -21.81
N LYS A 107 -25.59 -10.51 -23.03
CA LYS A 107 -26.71 -11.39 -23.44
C LYS A 107 -26.81 -12.61 -22.51
N GLY A 108 -27.90 -12.67 -21.74
CA GLY A 108 -28.16 -13.72 -20.76
C GLY A 108 -27.50 -13.53 -19.40
N ALA A 109 -26.92 -12.35 -19.08
CA ALA A 109 -26.35 -12.08 -17.76
C ALA A 109 -27.40 -11.97 -16.65
N THR A 110 -28.63 -11.56 -16.97
CA THR A 110 -29.74 -11.51 -16.00
C THR A 110 -30.41 -12.88 -15.83
N SER A 111 -30.45 -13.72 -16.88
CA SER A 111 -31.08 -15.05 -16.84
C SER A 111 -30.13 -16.20 -16.49
N THR A 112 -28.82 -16.04 -16.75
CA THR A 112 -27.74 -16.99 -16.41
C THR A 112 -26.48 -16.24 -15.96
N PRO A 113 -26.45 -15.72 -14.70
CA PRO A 113 -25.39 -14.82 -14.23
C PRO A 113 -23.97 -15.37 -14.42
N LYS A 114 -23.75 -16.66 -14.14
CA LYS A 114 -22.44 -17.33 -14.33
C LYS A 114 -21.95 -17.28 -15.78
N LEU A 115 -22.85 -17.46 -16.75
CA LEU A 115 -22.51 -17.43 -18.18
C LEU A 115 -22.12 -16.01 -18.61
N GLY A 116 -22.77 -14.99 -18.06
CA GLY A 116 -22.45 -13.60 -18.36
C GLY A 116 -21.04 -13.20 -17.91
N ALA A 117 -20.68 -13.51 -16.66
CA ALA A 117 -19.34 -13.25 -16.12
C ALA A 117 -18.26 -13.94 -16.96
N LYS A 118 -18.47 -15.24 -17.26
CA LYS A 118 -17.54 -16.03 -18.07
C LYS A 118 -17.32 -15.44 -19.46
N LYS A 119 -18.40 -15.07 -20.17
CA LYS A 119 -18.29 -14.46 -21.51
C LYS A 119 -17.53 -13.14 -21.51
N LEU A 120 -17.81 -12.27 -20.53
CA LEU A 120 -17.08 -11.01 -20.40
C LEU A 120 -15.59 -11.28 -20.20
N ARG A 121 -15.25 -12.20 -19.28
CA ARG A 121 -13.86 -12.57 -19.02
C ARG A 121 -13.17 -13.20 -20.20
N GLU A 122 -13.83 -14.08 -20.94
CA GLU A 122 -13.27 -14.69 -22.15
C GLU A 122 -12.97 -13.63 -23.21
N LEU A 123 -13.89 -12.68 -23.44
CA LEU A 123 -13.68 -11.59 -24.38
C LEU A 123 -12.52 -10.68 -23.93
N THR A 124 -12.51 -10.27 -22.65
CA THR A 124 -11.45 -9.45 -22.07
C THR A 124 -10.09 -10.15 -22.15
N ALA A 125 -10.03 -11.43 -21.78
CA ALA A 125 -8.79 -12.22 -21.80
C ALA A 125 -8.24 -12.38 -23.23
N GLN A 126 -9.10 -12.61 -24.22
CA GLN A 126 -8.69 -12.67 -25.63
C GLN A 126 -8.14 -11.33 -26.11
N ALA A 127 -8.80 -10.22 -25.77
CA ALA A 127 -8.34 -8.88 -26.13
C ALA A 127 -6.99 -8.54 -25.45
N LEU A 128 -6.85 -8.82 -24.15
CA LEU A 128 -5.61 -8.59 -23.42
C LEU A 128 -4.46 -9.47 -23.91
N ALA A 129 -4.72 -10.72 -24.31
CA ALA A 129 -3.71 -11.59 -24.92
C ALA A 129 -3.22 -11.02 -26.26
N GLN A 130 -4.11 -10.47 -27.09
CA GLN A 130 -3.74 -9.79 -28.34
C GLN A 130 -2.88 -8.55 -28.07
N ILE A 131 -3.29 -7.72 -27.10
CA ILE A 131 -2.54 -6.52 -26.69
C ILE A 131 -1.15 -6.90 -26.18
N ALA A 132 -1.07 -7.92 -25.32
CA ALA A 132 0.20 -8.39 -24.79
C ALA A 132 1.14 -8.86 -25.91
N ASN A 133 0.65 -9.70 -26.82
CA ASN A 133 1.43 -10.20 -27.95
C ASN A 133 1.94 -9.05 -28.87
N ALA A 134 1.08 -8.06 -29.14
CA ALA A 134 1.46 -6.91 -29.98
C ALA A 134 2.55 -6.01 -29.35
N ASN A 135 2.69 -6.03 -28.03
CA ASN A 135 3.67 -5.24 -27.29
C ASN A 135 4.85 -6.06 -26.76
N GLY A 136 4.95 -7.35 -27.13
CA GLY A 136 6.01 -8.25 -26.61
C GLY A 136 5.88 -8.59 -25.13
N TRP A 137 4.71 -8.38 -24.54
CA TRP A 137 4.40 -8.70 -23.14
C TRP A 137 3.89 -10.12 -22.98
N ARG A 138 3.92 -10.64 -21.75
CA ARG A 138 3.34 -11.96 -21.44
C ARG A 138 1.95 -11.79 -20.83
N PHE A 139 1.07 -12.76 -21.06
CA PHE A 139 -0.31 -12.74 -20.57
C PHE A 139 -0.62 -13.99 -19.73
N LYS A 140 -1.41 -13.83 -18.68
CA LYS A 140 -1.97 -14.93 -17.89
C LYS A 140 -3.34 -14.58 -17.32
N SER A 141 -4.34 -15.40 -17.59
CA SER A 141 -5.65 -15.28 -16.93
C SER A 141 -5.61 -15.90 -15.53
N LYS A 142 -6.23 -15.25 -14.54
CA LYS A 142 -6.38 -15.73 -13.15
C LYS A 142 -7.86 -15.92 -12.80
N HIS A 143 -8.16 -16.22 -11.53
CA HIS A 143 -9.54 -16.43 -11.05
C HIS A 143 -10.40 -15.15 -11.09
N CYS A 144 -9.87 -14.01 -10.63
CA CYS A 144 -10.60 -12.75 -10.50
C CYS A 144 -10.10 -11.62 -11.42
N CYS A 145 -8.95 -11.80 -12.08
CA CYS A 145 -8.34 -10.79 -12.94
C CYS A 145 -7.58 -11.44 -14.10
N ASP A 146 -7.15 -10.61 -15.04
CA ASP A 146 -6.30 -10.99 -16.16
C ASP A 146 -4.98 -10.20 -16.09
N ARG A 147 -3.85 -10.90 -16.06
CA ARG A 147 -2.52 -10.35 -15.79
C ARG A 147 -1.72 -10.15 -17.07
N ILE A 148 -1.13 -8.97 -17.22
CA ILE A 148 -0.12 -8.66 -18.25
C ILE A 148 1.22 -8.39 -17.56
N TYR A 149 2.24 -9.18 -17.90
CA TYR A 149 3.62 -8.95 -17.46
C TYR A 149 4.29 -8.01 -18.46
N ILE A 150 4.56 -6.78 -18.01
CA ILE A 150 5.11 -5.71 -18.84
C ILE A 150 6.65 -5.67 -18.80
N ARG A 151 7.22 -6.23 -17.72
CA ARG A 151 8.66 -6.44 -17.48
C ARG A 151 8.84 -7.78 -16.73
N ASP A 152 10.09 -8.14 -16.46
CA ASP A 152 10.38 -9.28 -15.58
C ASP A 152 10.05 -9.01 -14.10
N ASP A 153 10.03 -7.74 -13.70
CA ASP A 153 9.79 -7.28 -12.34
C ASP A 153 8.53 -6.40 -12.20
N ALA A 154 7.60 -6.43 -13.16
CA ALA A 154 6.33 -5.70 -13.06
C ALA A 154 5.19 -6.35 -13.87
N HIS A 155 3.99 -6.31 -13.31
CA HIS A 155 2.76 -6.70 -13.99
C HIS A 155 1.60 -5.73 -13.73
N ILE A 156 0.61 -5.80 -14.61
CA ILE A 156 -0.67 -5.11 -14.49
C ILE A 156 -1.78 -6.16 -14.42
N ASP A 157 -2.60 -6.11 -13.38
CA ASP A 157 -3.81 -6.89 -13.23
C ASP A 157 -5.03 -6.08 -13.69
N VAL A 158 -5.75 -6.61 -14.67
CA VAL A 158 -6.99 -6.01 -15.18
C VAL A 158 -8.18 -6.79 -14.63
N THR A 159 -8.96 -6.12 -13.80
CA THR A 159 -10.13 -6.68 -13.13
C THR A 159 -11.40 -6.24 -13.84
N SER A 160 -12.27 -7.17 -14.22
CA SER A 160 -13.51 -6.86 -14.96
C SER A 160 -14.70 -6.71 -14.01
N TYR A 161 -15.33 -5.54 -14.04
CA TYR A 161 -16.49 -5.18 -13.24
C TYR A 161 -17.72 -4.90 -14.10
N ALA A 162 -18.85 -5.22 -13.50
CA ALA A 162 -20.18 -4.95 -13.99
C ALA A 162 -20.86 -3.90 -13.11
N ILE A 163 -21.49 -2.90 -13.71
CA ILE A 163 -22.22 -1.83 -13.03
C ILE A 163 -23.62 -1.64 -13.64
N PRO A 164 -24.58 -0.99 -12.95
CA PRO A 164 -25.87 -0.64 -13.55
C PRO A 164 -25.74 0.37 -14.70
N ARG A 165 -26.56 0.25 -15.76
CA ARG A 165 -26.58 1.14 -16.94
C ARG A 165 -26.74 2.60 -16.56
N ALA A 166 -27.66 2.91 -15.64
CA ALA A 166 -27.88 4.29 -15.21
C ALA A 166 -26.60 4.93 -14.66
N ARG A 167 -25.82 4.17 -13.87
CA ARG A 167 -24.54 4.63 -13.32
C ARG A 167 -23.47 4.81 -14.40
N HIS A 168 -23.43 3.91 -15.38
CA HIS A 168 -22.54 4.08 -16.53
C HIS A 168 -22.90 5.32 -17.37
N GLN A 169 -24.19 5.60 -17.58
CA GLN A 169 -24.65 6.80 -18.29
C GLN A 169 -24.28 8.09 -17.54
N GLU A 170 -24.40 8.10 -16.20
CA GLU A 170 -23.93 9.20 -15.36
C GLU A 170 -22.43 9.45 -15.53
N MET A 171 -21.60 8.39 -15.50
CA MET A 171 -20.14 8.48 -15.73
C MET A 171 -19.82 9.07 -17.11
N VAL A 172 -20.55 8.65 -18.16
CA VAL A 172 -20.36 9.17 -19.51
C VAL A 172 -20.74 10.66 -19.59
N ALA A 173 -21.84 11.05 -18.95
CA ALA A 173 -22.30 12.43 -18.92
C ALA A 173 -21.32 13.34 -18.16
N LEU A 174 -20.80 12.90 -17.02
CA LEU A 174 -19.80 13.63 -16.24
C LEU A 174 -18.51 13.85 -17.03
N ALA A 175 -17.99 12.78 -17.66
CA ALA A 175 -16.81 12.89 -18.52
C ALA A 175 -17.00 13.88 -19.68
N PHE A 176 -18.20 13.95 -20.26
CA PHE A 176 -18.53 14.93 -21.30
C PHE A 176 -18.51 16.37 -20.78
N VAL A 177 -19.11 16.63 -19.62
CA VAL A 177 -19.10 17.96 -18.97
C VAL A 177 -17.68 18.39 -18.62
N GLU A 178 -16.86 17.51 -18.05
CA GLU A 178 -15.47 17.80 -17.73
C GLU A 178 -14.63 18.09 -18.98
N SER A 179 -14.84 17.34 -20.07
CA SER A 179 -14.15 17.60 -21.34
C SER A 179 -14.57 18.91 -21.99
N SER A 180 -15.82 19.33 -21.80
CA SER A 180 -16.35 20.59 -22.37
C SER A 180 -15.91 21.83 -21.60
N SER A 181 -15.61 21.69 -20.31
CA SER A 181 -15.08 22.79 -19.47
C SER A 181 -13.57 23.00 -19.65
N LYS A 182 -12.84 21.99 -20.12
CA LYS A 182 -11.42 22.08 -20.48
C LYS A 182 -11.30 22.43 -21.98
N MET A 183 -11.33 23.73 -22.27
CA MET A 183 -11.19 24.30 -23.62
C MET A 183 -9.75 24.17 -24.14
N ASP A 184 -9.26 22.94 -24.35
CA ASP A 184 -8.01 22.67 -25.06
C ASP A 184 -8.23 21.58 -26.12
N SER A 185 -7.63 21.79 -27.29
CA SER A 185 -8.01 21.21 -28.58
C SER A 185 -7.44 19.82 -28.88
N SER A 186 -7.14 19.02 -27.85
CA SER A 186 -6.63 17.64 -28.01
C SER A 186 -7.24 16.60 -27.07
N THR A 187 -8.42 16.88 -26.51
CA THR A 187 -8.99 16.05 -25.44
C THR A 187 -9.63 14.78 -26.00
N THR A 188 -8.86 13.68 -26.05
CA THR A 188 -9.42 12.32 -26.02
C THR A 188 -10.39 12.23 -24.84
N GLN A 189 -11.63 11.79 -25.11
CA GLN A 189 -12.64 11.53 -24.09
C GLN A 189 -12.04 10.68 -22.97
N SER A 190 -12.01 11.18 -21.73
CA SER A 190 -11.41 10.45 -20.61
C SER A 190 -12.19 9.15 -20.34
N ASP A 191 -11.51 8.03 -20.48
CA ASP A 191 -11.99 6.71 -20.07
C ASP A 191 -11.68 6.43 -18.59
N GLU A 192 -10.83 7.25 -17.98
CA GLU A 192 -10.55 7.26 -16.55
C GLU A 192 -11.69 7.92 -15.76
N ILE A 193 -12.12 7.25 -14.70
CA ILE A 193 -13.13 7.70 -13.76
C ILE A 193 -12.53 7.89 -12.36
N THR A 194 -13.32 8.45 -11.45
CA THR A 194 -13.00 8.68 -10.05
C THR A 194 -13.77 7.72 -9.13
N TRP A 195 -13.27 7.54 -7.90
CA TRP A 195 -13.91 6.69 -6.89
C TRP A 195 -15.34 7.08 -6.54
N PHE A 196 -15.72 8.36 -6.72
CA PHE A 196 -17.08 8.83 -6.45
C PHE A 196 -18.11 8.20 -7.38
N GLU A 197 -17.69 7.87 -8.60
CA GLU A 197 -18.56 7.37 -9.66
C GLU A 197 -18.83 5.87 -9.52
N ILE A 198 -17.98 5.12 -8.82
CA ILE A 198 -18.16 3.66 -8.63
C ILE A 198 -19.38 3.38 -7.73
N PRO A 199 -20.33 2.54 -8.15
CA PRO A 199 -21.42 2.11 -7.28
C PRO A 199 -20.96 1.00 -6.31
N GLU A 200 -21.50 1.02 -5.09
CA GLU A 200 -21.30 -0.03 -4.07
C GLU A 200 -21.91 -1.39 -4.49
N THR A 201 -22.75 -1.39 -5.52
CA THR A 201 -23.38 -2.57 -6.12
C THR A 201 -22.58 -3.16 -7.28
N SER A 202 -21.33 -2.76 -7.46
CA SER A 202 -20.44 -3.31 -8.49
C SER A 202 -20.27 -4.82 -8.33
N LEU A 203 -20.33 -5.54 -9.45
CA LEU A 203 -20.13 -6.99 -9.51
C LEU A 203 -18.79 -7.29 -10.18
N LEU A 204 -17.90 -7.98 -9.47
CA LEU A 204 -16.65 -8.51 -9.98
C LEU A 204 -16.93 -9.77 -10.81
N ALA A 205 -16.42 -9.82 -12.04
CA ALA A 205 -16.40 -11.04 -12.84
C ALA A 205 -15.28 -11.97 -12.36
N THR A 206 -15.62 -13.21 -11.99
CA THR A 206 -14.65 -14.28 -11.66
C THR A 206 -14.82 -15.46 -12.61
N SER A 207 -13.95 -16.47 -12.53
CA SER A 207 -14.15 -17.72 -13.26
C SER A 207 -15.44 -18.46 -12.86
N ASP A 208 -15.97 -18.18 -11.66
CA ASP A 208 -17.07 -18.93 -11.06
C ASP A 208 -18.41 -18.17 -11.10
N GLY A 209 -18.38 -16.94 -11.61
CA GLY A 209 -19.54 -16.07 -11.74
C GLY A 209 -19.29 -14.66 -11.20
N TRP A 210 -20.37 -13.96 -10.86
CA TRP A 210 -20.32 -12.63 -10.28
C TRP A 210 -20.14 -12.70 -8.77
N VAL A 211 -19.21 -11.90 -8.25
CA VAL A 211 -19.03 -11.67 -6.82
C VAL A 211 -19.31 -10.21 -6.52
N ARG A 212 -20.09 -9.91 -5.48
CA ARG A 212 -20.29 -8.52 -5.04
C ARG A 212 -18.96 -7.97 -4.53
N SER A 213 -18.50 -6.88 -5.14
CA SER A 213 -17.21 -6.29 -4.80
C SER A 213 -17.34 -4.78 -4.64
N ASP A 214 -17.26 -4.31 -3.41
CA ASP A 214 -17.32 -2.89 -3.09
C ASP A 214 -15.92 -2.27 -2.98
N ALA A 215 -15.28 -2.09 -4.14
CA ALA A 215 -13.97 -1.46 -4.22
C ALA A 215 -13.97 -0.02 -3.68
N LYS A 216 -15.14 0.66 -3.72
CA LYS A 216 -15.30 2.03 -3.22
C LYS A 216 -15.23 2.08 -1.70
N SER A 217 -15.91 1.17 -1.00
CA SER A 217 -15.81 1.09 0.46
C SER A 217 -14.39 0.82 0.92
N ILE A 218 -13.66 -0.08 0.24
CA ILE A 218 -12.24 -0.32 0.51
C ILE A 218 -11.43 0.97 0.34
N ASN A 219 -11.58 1.66 -0.79
CA ASN A 219 -10.88 2.93 -1.03
C ASN A 219 -11.23 3.97 0.03
N ASN A 220 -12.51 4.14 0.38
CA ASN A 220 -12.96 5.10 1.37
C ASN A 220 -12.34 4.80 2.75
N THR A 221 -12.24 3.54 3.16
CA THR A 221 -11.55 3.16 4.40
C THR A 221 -10.08 3.58 4.39
N ILE A 222 -9.37 3.37 3.28
CA ILE A 222 -7.95 3.71 3.15
C ILE A 222 -7.73 5.23 3.07
N GLU A 223 -8.61 5.94 2.37
CA GLU A 223 -8.56 7.39 2.25
C GLU A 223 -8.87 8.06 3.60
N ASN A 224 -9.90 7.58 4.32
CA ASN A 224 -10.21 8.05 5.67
C ASN A 224 -9.03 7.79 6.63
N ALA A 225 -8.38 6.62 6.55
CA ALA A 225 -7.17 6.34 7.32
C ALA A 225 -6.01 7.28 6.93
N SER A 226 -5.85 7.57 5.64
CA SER A 226 -4.82 8.51 5.15
C SER A 226 -5.07 9.93 5.65
N GLN A 227 -6.33 10.37 5.72
CA GLN A 227 -6.71 11.67 6.27
C GLN A 227 -6.53 11.73 7.78
N LEU A 228 -6.90 10.66 8.49
CA LEU A 228 -6.79 10.58 9.95
C LEU A 228 -5.33 10.56 10.41
N PHE A 229 -4.51 9.68 9.84
CA PHE A 229 -3.14 9.44 10.30
C PHE A 229 -2.09 10.24 9.51
N GLY A 230 -2.50 10.93 8.46
CA GLY A 230 -1.63 11.70 7.57
C GLY A 230 -0.62 10.84 6.81
N PRO A 231 0.49 11.44 6.33
CA PRO A 231 1.48 10.74 5.50
C PRO A 231 2.15 9.52 6.16
N MET A 232 2.16 9.45 7.50
CA MET A 232 2.74 8.33 8.23
C MET A 232 2.04 7.01 7.93
N PHE A 233 0.72 7.01 7.76
CA PHE A 233 -0.02 5.79 7.45
C PHE A 233 0.51 5.09 6.20
N LYS A 234 0.69 5.84 5.10
CA LYS A 234 1.22 5.27 3.85
C LYS A 234 2.68 4.80 3.99
N ARG A 235 3.48 5.38 4.90
CA ARG A 235 4.84 4.90 5.19
C ARG A 235 4.81 3.59 5.98
N VAL A 236 4.04 3.54 7.07
CA VAL A 236 3.90 2.34 7.90
C VAL A 236 3.33 1.17 7.09
N VAL A 237 2.35 1.40 6.22
CA VAL A 237 1.85 0.37 5.28
C VAL A 237 2.98 -0.20 4.43
N ARG A 238 3.84 0.66 3.85
CA ARG A 238 4.99 0.19 3.06
C ARG A 238 5.98 -0.61 3.89
N PHE A 239 6.25 -0.19 5.14
CA PHE A 239 7.12 -0.94 6.04
C PHE A 239 6.53 -2.32 6.36
N CYS A 240 5.24 -2.42 6.69
CA CYS A 240 4.58 -3.70 6.92
C CYS A 240 4.62 -4.61 5.69
N LYS A 241 4.39 -4.06 4.49
CA LYS A 241 4.56 -4.80 3.22
C LYS A 241 6.00 -5.28 3.03
N ALA A 242 6.99 -4.43 3.31
CA ALA A 242 8.39 -4.80 3.20
C ALA A 242 8.79 -5.94 4.16
N LEU A 243 8.23 -5.95 5.37
CA LEU A 243 8.44 -7.05 6.33
C LEU A 243 7.87 -8.37 5.81
N ARG A 244 6.65 -8.32 5.25
CA ARG A 244 6.00 -9.47 4.61
C ARG A 244 6.86 -10.00 3.46
N ASP A 245 7.36 -9.12 2.59
CA ASP A 245 8.14 -9.52 1.43
C ASP A 245 9.49 -10.17 1.81
N TRP A 246 10.13 -9.70 2.88
CA TRP A 246 11.42 -10.23 3.36
C TRP A 246 11.29 -11.60 4.08
N GLY A 247 10.08 -12.00 4.50
CA GLY A 247 9.87 -13.20 5.31
C GLY A 247 10.00 -14.55 4.58
N ASP A 248 10.17 -14.54 3.26
CA ASP A 248 10.32 -15.70 2.35
C ASP A 248 9.29 -16.83 2.53
N ASP A 249 8.13 -16.53 3.10
CA ASP A 249 7.03 -17.50 3.18
C ASP A 249 6.27 -17.56 1.85
N ALA A 250 5.66 -18.72 1.58
CA ALA A 250 4.68 -18.90 0.51
C ALA A 250 3.63 -17.77 0.54
N ALA A 251 3.11 -17.37 -0.63
CA ALA A 251 2.16 -16.26 -0.84
C ALA A 251 1.41 -15.78 0.42
N GLY A 252 2.07 -14.92 1.20
CA GLY A 252 1.52 -14.35 2.43
C GLY A 252 0.33 -13.44 2.17
N PRO A 253 -0.28 -12.87 3.23
CA PRO A 253 -1.45 -12.01 3.14
C PRO A 253 -1.31 -10.94 2.06
N THR A 254 -2.45 -10.63 1.44
CA THR A 254 -2.52 -9.63 0.38
C THR A 254 -2.12 -8.24 0.89
N SER A 255 -1.63 -7.38 -0.01
CA SER A 255 -1.29 -5.98 0.33
C SER A 255 -2.48 -5.24 0.96
N ILE A 256 -3.71 -5.57 0.55
CA ILE A 256 -4.92 -4.97 1.12
C ILE A 256 -5.14 -5.41 2.57
N ALA A 257 -4.91 -6.68 2.90
CA ALA A 257 -5.01 -7.15 4.29
C ALA A 257 -4.05 -6.39 5.22
N LEU A 258 -2.79 -6.22 4.82
CA LEU A 258 -1.81 -5.45 5.59
C LEU A 258 -2.19 -3.97 5.71
N THR A 259 -2.75 -3.39 4.64
CA THR A 259 -3.21 -1.99 4.63
C THR A 259 -4.38 -1.78 5.60
N LEU A 260 -5.38 -2.67 5.58
CA LEU A 260 -6.54 -2.59 6.48
C LEU A 260 -6.16 -2.88 7.94
N LEU A 261 -5.28 -3.84 8.20
CA LEU A 261 -4.75 -4.07 9.55
C LEU A 261 -3.96 -2.86 10.05
N THR A 262 -3.17 -2.22 9.20
CA THR A 262 -2.47 -0.97 9.56
C THR A 262 -3.49 0.12 9.89
N ALA A 263 -4.52 0.31 9.06
CA ALA A 263 -5.55 1.31 9.30
C ALA A 263 -6.32 1.06 10.61
N LYS A 264 -6.54 -0.21 10.96
CA LYS A 264 -7.23 -0.61 12.19
C LYS A 264 -6.41 -0.40 13.45
N HIS A 265 -5.08 -0.55 13.37
CA HIS A 265 -4.21 -0.65 14.54
C HIS A 265 -3.19 0.48 14.70
N LEU A 266 -3.04 1.35 13.72
CA LEU A 266 -2.15 2.50 13.83
C LEU A 266 -2.68 3.49 14.88
N ASP A 267 -1.80 3.92 15.78
CA ASP A 267 -2.14 4.89 16.82
C ASP A 267 -1.94 6.32 16.31
N PHE A 268 -3.02 7.10 16.33
CA PHE A 268 -3.01 8.52 15.97
C PHE A 268 -2.06 9.35 16.83
N ASN A 269 -1.91 9.04 18.12
CA ASN A 269 -1.00 9.76 19.00
C ASN A 269 0.46 9.55 18.58
N LEU A 270 0.84 8.34 18.18
CA LEU A 270 2.17 8.07 17.64
C LEU A 270 2.42 8.79 16.31
N CYS A 271 1.37 8.94 15.49
CA CYS A 271 1.46 9.74 14.27
C CYS A 271 1.79 11.21 14.57
N ARG A 272 1.23 11.78 15.64
CA ARG A 272 1.54 13.14 16.09
C ARG A 272 2.95 13.30 16.65
N VAL A 273 3.53 12.23 17.21
CA VAL A 273 4.94 12.23 17.66
C VAL A 273 5.89 12.29 16.47
N GLY A 274 5.49 11.80 15.29
CA GLY A 274 6.31 11.85 14.08
C GLY A 274 7.44 10.83 14.04
N ARG A 275 7.39 9.80 14.89
CA ARG A 275 8.39 8.72 15.02
C ARG A 275 7.92 7.46 14.27
N ASP A 276 8.39 7.28 13.04
CA ASP A 276 8.00 6.15 12.18
C ASP A 276 8.36 4.78 12.77
N ASP A 277 9.47 4.71 13.51
CA ASP A 277 9.94 3.51 14.21
C ASP A 277 9.04 3.13 15.40
N LEU A 278 8.54 4.11 16.17
CA LEU A 278 7.58 3.87 17.26
C LEU A 278 6.20 3.48 16.71
N ALA A 279 5.75 4.14 15.64
CA ALA A 279 4.49 3.80 14.99
C ALA A 279 4.52 2.37 14.43
N LEU A 280 5.63 1.96 13.81
CA LEU A 280 5.81 0.58 13.38
C LEU A 280 5.85 -0.37 14.58
N LEU A 281 6.65 -0.09 15.62
CA LEU A 281 6.72 -0.94 16.82
C LEU A 281 5.34 -1.21 17.42
N ALA A 282 4.50 -0.18 17.49
CA ALA A 282 3.15 -0.27 18.04
C ALA A 282 2.19 -1.09 17.17
N VAL A 283 2.31 -1.02 15.84
CA VAL A 283 1.37 -1.70 14.93
C VAL A 283 1.65 -3.20 14.78
N LEU A 284 2.92 -3.64 14.91
CA LEU A 284 3.32 -5.02 14.59
C LEU A 284 2.63 -6.09 15.45
N GLY A 285 2.51 -5.87 16.76
CA GLY A 285 1.86 -6.82 17.68
C GLY A 285 0.37 -7.00 17.36
N PRO A 286 -0.43 -5.92 17.38
CA PRO A 286 -1.85 -6.00 17.01
C PRO A 286 -2.09 -6.49 15.58
N MET A 287 -1.21 -6.16 14.62
CA MET A 287 -1.27 -6.72 13.27
C MET A 287 -1.08 -8.24 13.28
N ALA A 288 -0.11 -8.75 14.05
CA ALA A 288 0.09 -10.19 14.19
C ALA A 288 -1.15 -10.88 14.77
N ASP A 289 -1.83 -10.27 15.75
CA ASP A 289 -3.09 -10.78 16.29
C ASP A 289 -4.21 -10.77 15.22
N GLY A 290 -4.29 -9.67 14.44
CA GLY A 290 -5.29 -9.51 13.37
C GLY A 290 -5.15 -10.53 12.25
N LEU A 291 -3.93 -10.99 11.93
CA LEU A 291 -3.68 -12.05 10.95
C LEU A 291 -4.28 -13.40 11.35
N LEU A 292 -4.40 -13.66 12.65
CA LEU A 292 -4.94 -14.91 13.20
C LEU A 292 -6.47 -14.91 13.29
N GLY A 293 -7.09 -13.74 13.08
CA GLY A 293 -8.54 -13.57 13.12
C GLY A 293 -9.19 -13.59 11.74
N ARG A 294 -10.43 -13.08 11.70
CA ARG A 294 -11.11 -12.68 10.47
C ARG A 294 -10.89 -11.20 10.21
N LEU A 295 -10.79 -10.82 8.93
CA LEU A 295 -10.72 -9.43 8.51
C LEU A 295 -11.78 -9.18 7.43
N PRO A 296 -13.00 -8.81 7.82
CA PRO A 296 -14.07 -8.54 6.86
C PRO A 296 -13.71 -7.41 5.89
N ALA A 297 -14.08 -7.54 4.62
CA ALA A 297 -13.88 -6.51 3.62
C ALA A 297 -14.81 -5.31 3.91
N PRO A 298 -14.30 -4.07 3.91
CA PRO A 298 -15.15 -2.89 3.95
C PRO A 298 -16.25 -2.93 2.87
N GLY A 299 -17.50 -2.72 3.28
CA GLY A 299 -18.67 -2.77 2.39
C GLY A 299 -19.24 -4.18 2.14
N ASN A 300 -18.58 -5.24 2.60
CA ASN A 300 -19.09 -6.61 2.51
C ASN A 300 -18.52 -7.52 3.63
N GLU A 301 -19.25 -7.65 4.73
CA GLU A 301 -18.80 -8.40 5.93
C GLU A 301 -18.69 -9.92 5.73
N ASP A 302 -19.34 -10.44 4.69
CA ASP A 302 -19.31 -11.86 4.32
C ASP A 302 -17.96 -12.25 3.70
N ILE A 303 -17.24 -11.30 3.10
CA ILE A 303 -15.93 -11.52 2.49
C ILE A 303 -14.85 -11.31 3.55
N ASP A 304 -14.03 -12.32 3.79
CA ASP A 304 -12.82 -12.19 4.62
C ASP A 304 -11.59 -12.00 3.72
N VAL A 305 -10.91 -10.85 3.83
CA VAL A 305 -9.75 -10.53 2.98
C VAL A 305 -8.53 -11.40 3.28
N LEU A 306 -8.56 -12.15 4.39
CA LEU A 306 -7.53 -13.13 4.76
C LEU A 306 -7.83 -14.56 4.26
N GLU A 307 -9.02 -14.82 3.73
CA GLU A 307 -9.48 -16.17 3.36
C GLU A 307 -8.59 -16.83 2.32
N ALA A 308 -8.07 -16.05 1.36
CA ALA A 308 -7.18 -16.54 0.31
C ALA A 308 -5.78 -16.92 0.82
N THR A 309 -5.45 -16.67 2.09
CA THR A 309 -4.16 -17.00 2.69
C THR A 309 -4.32 -18.10 3.74
N ASP A 310 -3.63 -19.21 3.52
CA ASP A 310 -3.65 -20.35 4.45
C ASP A 310 -3.36 -19.93 5.89
N TYR A 311 -4.11 -20.50 6.83
CA TYR A 311 -3.96 -20.17 8.25
C TYR A 311 -2.53 -20.41 8.75
N SER A 312 -1.87 -21.49 8.31
CA SER A 312 -0.48 -21.78 8.71
C SER A 312 0.53 -20.73 8.21
N VAL A 313 0.30 -20.15 7.03
CA VAL A 313 1.10 -19.04 6.49
C VAL A 313 0.87 -17.79 7.32
N ARG A 314 -0.41 -17.50 7.67
CA ARG A 314 -0.77 -16.38 8.54
C ARG A 314 -0.14 -16.50 9.93
N GLU A 315 -0.12 -17.71 10.48
CA GLU A 315 0.49 -18.01 11.78
C GLU A 315 2.01 -17.80 11.76
N ARG A 316 2.71 -18.32 10.74
CA ARG A 316 4.16 -18.11 10.59
C ARG A 316 4.51 -16.63 10.42
N LEU A 317 3.75 -15.89 9.61
CA LEU A 317 3.95 -14.45 9.49
C LEU A 317 3.68 -13.73 10.82
N ALA A 318 2.60 -14.06 11.52
CA ALA A 318 2.30 -13.47 12.83
C ALA A 318 3.43 -13.70 13.85
N ALA A 319 3.98 -14.92 13.90
CA ALA A 319 5.14 -15.23 14.75
C ALA A 319 6.38 -14.40 14.34
N SER A 320 6.66 -14.30 13.04
CA SER A 320 7.75 -13.49 12.50
C SER A 320 7.59 -11.99 12.83
N LEU A 321 6.37 -11.44 12.71
CA LEU A 321 6.09 -10.06 13.08
C LEU A 321 6.30 -9.79 14.58
N ARG A 322 5.92 -10.73 15.46
CA ARG A 322 6.18 -10.62 16.91
C ARG A 322 7.68 -10.68 17.23
N GLN A 323 8.42 -11.56 16.57
CA GLN A 323 9.88 -11.62 16.72
C GLN A 323 10.53 -10.31 16.28
N ARG A 324 10.13 -9.77 15.11
CA ARG A 324 10.62 -8.49 14.57
C ARG A 324 10.21 -7.31 15.44
N GLN A 325 9.02 -7.36 16.05
CA GLN A 325 8.59 -6.36 17.03
C GLN A 325 9.50 -6.36 18.27
N SER A 326 9.84 -7.54 18.80
CA SER A 326 10.79 -7.65 19.92
C SER A 326 12.16 -7.10 19.53
N ALA A 327 12.71 -7.52 18.39
CA ALA A 327 14.00 -7.05 17.91
C ALA A 327 14.04 -5.53 17.68
N LEU A 328 12.96 -4.94 17.13
CA LEU A 328 12.83 -3.49 17.00
C LEU A 328 12.78 -2.78 18.38
N ARG A 329 12.09 -3.37 19.37
CA ARG A 329 12.08 -2.83 20.73
C ARG A 329 13.48 -2.82 21.33
N ASP A 330 14.21 -3.91 21.18
CA ASP A 330 15.57 -4.04 21.70
C ASP A 330 16.51 -3.06 20.99
N ALA A 331 16.40 -2.92 19.67
CA ALA A 331 17.15 -1.92 18.89
C ALA A 331 16.89 -0.48 19.33
N LEU A 332 15.70 -0.18 19.85
CA LEU A 332 15.35 1.15 20.34
C LEU A 332 15.81 1.44 21.77
N HIS A 333 16.09 0.42 22.60
CA HIS A 333 16.30 0.62 24.05
C HIS A 333 17.59 0.02 24.61
N ASP A 334 18.10 -1.06 24.02
CA ASP A 334 19.07 -1.94 24.67
C ASP A 334 20.33 -2.21 23.84
N GLN A 335 20.51 -1.51 22.72
CA GLN A 335 21.60 -1.71 21.78
C GLN A 335 22.39 -0.42 21.50
N SER A 336 23.67 -0.56 21.12
CA SER A 336 24.42 0.55 20.52
C SER A 336 23.77 0.99 19.19
N CYS A 337 24.12 2.18 18.70
CA CYS A 337 23.56 2.65 17.42
C CYS A 337 23.92 1.68 16.28
N GLU A 338 25.16 1.22 16.21
CA GLU A 338 25.60 0.25 15.19
C GLU A 338 24.82 -1.07 15.29
N GLN A 339 24.72 -1.64 16.50
CA GLN A 339 23.94 -2.86 16.75
C GLN A 339 22.46 -2.70 16.38
N ALA A 340 21.88 -1.53 16.62
CA ALA A 340 20.52 -1.22 16.24
C ALA A 340 20.33 -1.26 14.72
N TYR A 341 21.25 -0.66 13.94
CA TYR A 341 21.21 -0.73 12.47
C TYR A 341 21.39 -2.15 11.94
N ASP A 342 22.28 -2.95 12.53
CA ASP A 342 22.47 -4.35 12.16
C ASP A 342 21.20 -5.17 12.44
N THR A 343 20.56 -4.94 13.60
CA THR A 343 19.26 -5.53 13.92
C THR A 343 18.19 -5.12 12.91
N MET A 344 18.14 -3.84 12.51
CA MET A 344 17.18 -3.38 11.52
C MET A 344 17.43 -3.97 10.12
N LYS A 345 18.69 -4.17 9.73
CA LYS A 345 19.04 -4.90 8.49
C LYS A 345 18.64 -6.36 8.55
N ALA A 346 18.74 -7.03 9.70
CA ALA A 346 18.20 -8.38 9.84
C ALA A 346 16.66 -8.40 9.65
N ILE A 347 15.97 -7.36 10.13
CA ILE A 347 14.51 -7.23 10.04
C ILE A 347 14.01 -6.87 8.62
N PHE A 348 14.69 -5.98 7.90
CA PHE A 348 14.24 -5.45 6.60
C PHE A 348 15.07 -5.92 5.40
N GLY A 349 16.13 -6.68 5.67
CA GLY A 349 17.10 -7.12 4.70
C GLY A 349 17.95 -5.99 4.16
N ILE A 350 18.44 -6.21 2.94
CA ILE A 350 19.30 -5.28 2.19
C ILE A 350 18.65 -3.91 1.88
N ARG A 351 17.34 -3.76 2.16
CA ARG A 351 16.61 -2.52 1.91
C ARG A 351 16.73 -1.52 3.07
N PHE A 352 17.18 -1.94 4.25
CA PHE A 352 17.47 -0.97 5.33
C PHE A 352 18.80 -0.26 5.06
N PRO A 353 18.88 1.07 5.24
CA PRO A 353 20.12 1.81 4.99
C PRO A 353 21.25 1.41 5.94
N ASP A 354 22.49 1.65 5.51
CA ASP A 354 23.66 1.59 6.38
C ASP A 354 23.60 2.64 7.49
N ALA A 355 24.26 2.34 8.62
CA ALA A 355 24.49 3.32 9.67
C ALA A 355 25.29 4.52 9.13
N PRO A 356 24.96 5.77 9.52
CA PRO A 356 25.77 6.93 9.20
C PRO A 356 27.16 6.79 9.84
N ASP A 357 28.20 7.38 9.23
CA ASP A 357 29.57 7.25 9.72
C ASP A 357 29.73 7.75 11.17
N GLU A 358 28.99 8.80 11.54
CA GLU A 358 28.88 9.35 12.89
C GLU A 358 28.40 8.31 13.94
N ALA A 359 27.59 7.34 13.54
CA ALA A 359 27.13 6.27 14.42
C ALA A 359 28.20 5.20 14.67
N ARG A 360 29.16 5.05 13.74
CA ARG A 360 30.29 4.11 13.85
C ARG A 360 31.41 4.68 14.73
N GLU A 361 31.61 6.00 14.70
CA GLU A 361 32.65 6.67 15.50
C GLU A 361 32.32 6.70 17.00
N ASN A 362 31.04 6.74 17.36
CA ASN A 362 30.59 6.76 18.77
C ASN A 362 30.77 5.42 19.51
N ASP A 363 31.07 4.31 18.81
CA ASP A 363 31.33 2.99 19.43
C ASP A 363 32.82 2.77 19.74
N VAL A 364 33.73 3.52 19.10
CA VAL A 364 35.19 3.42 19.32
C VAL A 364 35.67 4.24 20.53
N GLY A 365 34.78 5.07 21.11
CA GLY A 365 35.12 6.06 22.14
C GLY A 365 34.91 5.67 23.60
N VAL A 366 34.60 4.41 23.94
CA VAL A 366 34.39 3.99 25.34
C VAL A 366 35.25 2.79 25.74
N THR A 367 36.56 2.89 25.52
CA THR A 367 37.55 2.10 26.28
C THR A 367 38.84 2.91 26.49
N ASN A 368 38.85 3.84 27.46
CA ASN A 368 39.78 3.81 28.58
C ASN A 368 39.74 5.09 29.45
N THR A 369 39.80 4.82 30.75
CA THR A 369 39.90 5.67 31.93
C THR A 369 41.06 6.66 31.91
N LEU A 370 40.85 7.87 32.42
CA LEU A 370 41.75 8.77 33.19
C LEU A 370 41.07 10.14 33.28
N GLY A 371 40.92 10.85 34.39
CA GLY A 371 41.26 10.64 35.79
C GLY A 371 40.54 11.75 36.58
N LEU A 372 40.22 11.47 37.83
CA LEU A 372 39.66 12.44 38.78
C LEU A 372 40.57 13.65 38.90
N ALA A 373 40.07 14.84 38.55
CA ALA A 373 40.62 16.11 39.00
C ALA A 373 39.57 16.78 39.89
N VAL A 374 39.74 16.61 41.19
CA VAL A 374 39.03 17.35 42.24
C VAL A 374 39.66 18.76 42.30
N PRO A 375 38.91 19.86 42.13
CA PRO A 375 39.42 21.19 42.45
C PRO A 375 39.46 21.36 43.97
N GLY A 376 40.66 21.60 44.49
CA GLY A 376 40.91 21.83 45.91
C GLY A 376 40.10 22.98 46.48
N ILE A 377 39.44 22.70 47.61
CA ILE A 377 38.82 23.69 48.49
C ILE A 377 39.96 24.44 49.20
N VAL A 378 40.12 25.72 48.89
CA VAL A 378 40.93 26.64 49.69
C VAL A 378 40.10 27.07 50.89
N HIS A 379 40.53 26.62 52.08
CA HIS A 379 40.07 27.13 53.36
C HIS A 379 40.50 28.59 53.53
N THR A 380 39.54 29.51 53.64
CA THR A 380 39.72 30.74 54.43
C THR A 380 38.56 30.89 55.41
N SER A 381 38.90 30.74 56.68
CA SER A 381 38.06 31.00 57.84
C SER A 381 37.89 32.50 58.04
N ASN A 382 36.65 32.98 58.23
CA ASN A 382 36.36 33.88 59.36
C ASN A 382 34.85 34.09 59.60
N ASN A 383 34.46 33.69 60.81
CA ASN A 383 33.29 34.05 61.61
C ASN A 383 32.66 35.45 61.36
N ARG A 384 31.32 35.51 61.27
CA ARG A 384 30.43 36.17 62.27
C ARG A 384 28.93 36.16 61.89
N ALA A 385 28.12 35.58 62.78
CA ALA A 385 26.79 35.98 63.29
C ALA A 385 25.60 36.38 62.36
N ILE A 386 24.58 35.49 62.32
CA ILE A 386 23.10 35.63 62.63
C ILE A 386 22.60 37.07 62.98
N PRO A 387 21.38 37.59 62.60
CA PRO A 387 20.06 36.91 62.64
C PRO A 387 19.00 37.16 61.55
N LEU A 388 17.99 36.28 61.64
CA LEU A 388 16.60 36.31 61.15
C LEU A 388 15.82 37.62 61.45
N ARG A 389 15.01 38.06 60.47
CA ARG A 389 13.70 38.74 60.55
C ARG A 389 13.04 38.52 59.18
N GLY A 390 11.81 38.03 58.99
CA GLY A 390 10.60 38.22 59.78
C GLY A 390 9.92 39.53 59.37
N ASN A 391 8.98 39.47 58.41
CA ASN A 391 7.70 40.18 58.49
C ASN A 391 6.78 39.88 57.30
N ALA A 392 5.59 39.37 57.66
CA ALA A 392 4.34 39.52 56.93
C ALA A 392 3.71 40.89 57.25
N GLN A 393 2.91 41.41 56.32
CA GLN A 393 1.72 42.29 56.44
C GLN A 393 1.57 43.03 55.08
N SER A 394 0.57 42.73 54.25
CA SER A 394 -0.85 43.11 54.29
C SER A 394 -1.11 44.62 54.18
N ALA A 395 -1.62 45.01 53.01
CA ALA A 395 -2.72 45.96 52.83
C ALA A 395 -3.52 45.51 51.60
#